data_AF-U3AWU3-F1
#
_entry.id   AF-U3AWU3-F1
#
_cell.length_a   1.000
_cell.length_b   1.000
_cell.length_c   1.000
_cell.angle_alpha   90.00
_cell.angle_beta   90.00
_cell.angle_gamma   90.00
#
_symmetry.space_group_name_H-M   'P 1'
#
loop_
_entity.id
_entity.type
_entity.pdbx_description
1 polymer ?
#
loop_
_entity_poly.entity_id
_entity_poly.type
_entity_poly.pdbx_seq_one_letter_code
_entity_poly.pdbx_strand_id
1 'polypeptide(L)'
;RFPFKQCHPSVLMANTLAWLGDHDEFREQHNLSDPSFDIEPASDDTVIMTIEVVMTEPLMLVEDEQGPIIWDGKRWKNAPYEIWCAEHIDVLSGHNPPSSVTADDKD
;
A
#
# COMPACT_ATOMS: atom_id res chain seq x y z
N ARG A 1 -20.13 -10.66 -11.70
CA ARG A 1 -20.27 -9.46 -10.83
C ARG A 1 -20.27 -9.94 -9.39
N PHE A 2 -19.29 -9.50 -8.58
CA PHE A 2 -19.20 -9.92 -7.18
C PHE A 2 -20.31 -9.27 -6.32
N PRO A 3 -20.81 -9.96 -5.28
CA PRO A 3 -21.94 -9.49 -4.50
C PRO A 3 -21.47 -8.55 -3.38
N PHE A 4 -21.24 -7.27 -3.69
CA PHE A 4 -20.89 -6.27 -2.68
C PHE A 4 -22.15 -5.63 -2.10
N LYS A 5 -22.33 -5.66 -0.78
CA LYS A 5 -23.51 -5.06 -0.12
C LYS A 5 -23.22 -3.75 0.65
N GLN A 6 -21.97 -3.46 1.00
CA GLN A 6 -21.62 -2.33 1.88
C GLN A 6 -20.53 -1.41 1.30
N CYS A 7 -19.41 -1.95 0.82
CA CYS A 7 -18.33 -1.17 0.20
C CYS A 7 -17.86 -1.87 -1.07
N HIS A 8 -17.73 -1.12 -2.16
CA HIS A 8 -17.23 -1.66 -3.42
C HIS A 8 -15.69 -1.71 -3.36
N PRO A 9 -15.02 -2.84 -3.66
CA PRO A 9 -13.56 -2.99 -3.62
C PRO A 9 -12.78 -1.89 -4.33
N SER A 10 -13.31 -1.41 -5.46
CA SER A 10 -12.66 -0.32 -6.21
C SER A 10 -12.50 0.97 -5.40
N VAL A 11 -13.34 1.20 -4.38
CA VAL A 11 -13.19 2.35 -3.47
C VAL A 11 -11.94 2.19 -2.64
N LEU A 12 -11.69 1.00 -2.09
CA LEU A 12 -10.47 0.73 -1.32
C LEU A 12 -9.24 0.83 -2.24
N MET A 13 -9.30 0.23 -3.44
CA MET A 13 -8.22 0.30 -4.43
C MET A 13 -7.88 1.76 -4.79
N ALA A 14 -8.90 2.59 -5.06
CA ALA A 14 -8.70 3.99 -5.40
C ALA A 14 -8.12 4.79 -4.23
N ASN A 15 -8.56 4.53 -2.99
CA ASN A 15 -7.97 5.17 -1.81
C ASN A 15 -6.51 4.74 -1.60
N THR A 16 -6.17 3.46 -1.82
CA THR A 16 -4.78 3.00 -1.77
C THR A 16 -3.92 3.73 -2.80
N LEU A 17 -4.37 3.84 -4.04
CA LEU A 17 -3.64 4.54 -5.11
C LEU A 17 -3.49 6.04 -4.81
N ALA A 18 -4.55 6.69 -4.31
CA ALA A 18 -4.51 8.11 -3.94
C ALA A 18 -3.51 8.35 -2.79
N TRP A 19 -3.57 7.52 -1.74
CA TRP A 19 -2.65 7.62 -0.61
C TRP A 19 -1.19 7.44 -1.05
N LEU A 20 -0.91 6.47 -1.93
CA LEU A 20 0.43 6.28 -2.50
C LEU A 20 0.87 7.48 -3.33
N GLY A 21 -0.03 8.08 -4.11
CA GLY A 21 0.27 9.30 -4.86
C GLY A 21 0.63 10.49 -3.97
N ASP A 22 -0.02 10.62 -2.80
CA ASP A 22 0.21 11.73 -1.87
C ASP A 22 1.42 11.51 -0.95
N HIS A 23 1.79 10.25 -0.67
CA HIS A 23 2.75 9.92 0.41
C HIS A 23 3.98 9.11 -0.03
N ASP A 24 4.03 8.63 -1.27
CA ASP A 24 5.16 7.83 -1.78
C ASP A 24 5.86 8.54 -2.95
N GLU A 25 6.50 9.68 -2.63
CA GLU A 25 7.17 10.55 -3.60
C GLU A 25 8.32 9.87 -4.37
N PHE A 26 8.86 8.77 -3.83
CA PHE A 26 9.98 8.05 -4.43
C PHE A 26 9.56 6.92 -5.38
N ARG A 27 8.25 6.60 -5.46
CA ARG A 27 7.71 5.54 -6.31
C ARG A 27 8.15 5.67 -7.76
N GLU A 28 7.92 6.84 -8.34
CA GLU A 28 8.26 7.13 -9.74
C GLU A 28 9.77 7.18 -9.95
N GLN A 29 10.51 7.81 -9.02
CA GLN A 29 11.97 7.93 -9.09
C GLN A 29 12.67 6.56 -9.15
N HIS A 30 12.17 5.59 -8.40
CA HIS A 30 12.72 4.24 -8.35
C HIS A 30 12.01 3.26 -9.30
N ASN A 31 11.08 3.74 -10.12
CA ASN A 31 10.30 2.92 -11.04
C ASN A 31 9.69 1.69 -10.34
N LEU A 32 9.16 1.89 -9.13
CA LEU A 32 8.47 0.83 -8.40
C LEU A 32 7.13 0.55 -9.08
N SER A 33 6.72 -0.72 -9.08
CA SER A 33 5.45 -1.12 -9.70
C SER A 33 4.26 -0.56 -8.94
N ASP A 34 3.17 -0.33 -9.67
CA ASP A 34 1.85 -0.10 -9.08
C ASP A 34 1.48 -1.22 -8.10
N PRO A 35 0.65 -0.92 -7.09
CA PRO A 35 0.17 -1.96 -6.18
C PRO A 35 -0.66 -2.99 -6.93
N SER A 36 -0.52 -4.26 -6.54
CA SER A 36 -1.36 -5.34 -7.04
C SER A 36 -2.57 -5.54 -6.12
N PHE A 37 -3.68 -5.97 -6.72
CA PHE A 37 -4.93 -6.25 -6.00
C PHE A 37 -5.45 -7.61 -6.43
N ASP A 38 -5.63 -8.50 -5.46
CA ASP A 38 -6.29 -9.78 -5.66
C ASP A 38 -7.57 -9.81 -4.82
N ILE A 39 -8.68 -10.28 -5.42
CA ILE A 39 -10.00 -10.24 -4.80
C ILE A 39 -10.66 -11.62 -4.96
N GLU A 40 -10.88 -12.26 -3.83
CA GLU A 40 -11.47 -13.59 -3.76
C GLU A 40 -12.83 -13.54 -3.03
N PRO A 41 -13.88 -14.21 -3.55
CA PRO A 41 -15.12 -14.39 -2.79
C PRO A 41 -14.88 -15.14 -1.49
N ALA A 42 -15.40 -14.61 -0.38
CA ALA A 42 -15.38 -15.29 0.92
C ALA A 42 -16.79 -15.78 1.33
N SER A 43 -17.83 -15.01 1.01
CA SER A 43 -19.24 -15.36 1.21
C SER A 43 -20.14 -14.73 0.13
N ASP A 44 -21.45 -14.90 0.28
CA ASP A 44 -22.47 -14.23 -0.54
C ASP A 44 -22.47 -12.69 -0.43
N ASP A 45 -21.70 -12.11 0.49
CA ASP A 45 -21.66 -10.68 0.73
C ASP A 45 -20.30 -10.12 1.15
N THR A 46 -19.27 -10.97 1.24
CA THR A 46 -17.91 -10.58 1.61
C THR A 46 -16.87 -11.13 0.64
N VAL A 47 -15.76 -10.40 0.55
CA VAL A 47 -14.57 -10.80 -0.22
C VAL A 47 -13.35 -10.65 0.66
N ILE A 48 -12.34 -11.45 0.38
CA ILE A 48 -10.98 -11.23 0.86
C ILE A 48 -10.27 -10.43 -0.24
N MET A 49 -9.66 -9.31 0.15
CA MET A 49 -8.80 -8.54 -0.74
C MET A 49 -7.36 -8.60 -0.22
N THR A 50 -6.45 -9.01 -1.07
CA THR A 50 -5.01 -8.92 -0.85
C THR A 50 -4.48 -7.72 -1.63
N ILE A 51 -3.76 -6.84 -0.93
CA ILE A 51 -3.11 -5.66 -1.51
C ILE A 51 -1.61 -5.87 -1.34
N GLU A 52 -0.85 -5.86 -2.44
CA GLU A 52 0.61 -5.93 -2.39
C GLU A 52 1.20 -4.63 -2.91
N VAL A 53 2.07 -4.02 -2.11
CA VAL A 53 2.73 -2.76 -2.43
C VAL A 53 4.23 -2.97 -2.39
N VAL A 54 4.91 -2.66 -3.48
CA VAL A 54 6.38 -2.65 -3.51
C VAL A 54 6.87 -1.38 -2.83
N MET A 55 7.76 -1.55 -1.85
CA MET A 55 8.40 -0.46 -1.12
C MET A 55 9.91 -0.52 -1.33
N THR A 56 10.57 0.62 -1.20
CA THR A 56 12.03 0.71 -1.16
C THR A 56 12.46 1.54 0.03
N GLU A 57 13.58 1.17 0.63
CA GLU A 57 14.17 1.91 1.75
C GLU A 57 15.67 2.14 1.48
N PRO A 58 16.18 3.35 1.77
CA PRO A 58 17.61 3.61 1.66
C PRO A 58 18.36 2.90 2.78
N LEU A 59 19.50 2.28 2.43
CA LEU A 59 20.45 1.83 3.44
C LEU A 59 21.24 3.04 3.95
N MET A 60 20.98 3.42 5.20
CA MET A 60 21.64 4.55 5.83
C MET A 60 22.86 4.09 6.64
N LEU A 61 23.94 4.87 6.61
CA LEU A 61 25.16 4.63 7.37
C LEU A 61 25.39 5.75 8.39
N VAL A 62 25.88 5.37 9.56
CA VAL A 62 26.40 6.32 10.57
C VAL A 62 27.87 6.02 10.84
N GLU A 63 28.67 7.07 11.01
CA GLU A 63 30.09 6.94 11.30
C GLU A 63 30.28 6.23 12.66
N ASP A 64 31.19 5.26 12.69
CA ASP A 64 31.53 4.49 13.88
C ASP A 64 32.98 4.00 13.76
N GLU A 65 33.86 4.47 14.65
CA GLU A 65 35.28 4.11 14.65
C GLU A 65 35.53 2.60 14.79
N GLN A 66 34.58 1.85 15.35
CA GLN A 66 34.63 0.39 15.46
C GLN A 66 33.69 -0.30 14.45
N GLY A 67 33.05 0.48 13.59
CA GLY A 67 32.11 0.04 12.57
C GLY A 67 32.74 -0.98 11.61
N PRO A 68 31.97 -1.99 11.15
CA PRO A 68 32.50 -3.06 10.31
C PRO A 68 32.71 -2.64 8.85
N ILE A 69 32.12 -1.53 8.40
CA ILE A 69 32.15 -1.07 7.02
C ILE A 69 33.28 -0.06 6.85
N ILE A 70 34.13 -0.24 5.83
CA ILE A 70 35.24 0.68 5.51
C ILE A 70 34.94 1.35 4.18
N TRP A 71 34.73 2.67 4.19
CA TRP A 71 34.41 3.47 3.01
C TRP A 71 34.86 4.91 3.19
N ASP A 72 35.38 5.53 2.13
CA ASP A 72 35.89 6.91 2.12
C ASP A 72 36.88 7.25 3.25
N GLY A 73 37.81 6.32 3.54
CA GLY A 73 38.82 6.48 4.59
C GLY A 73 38.28 6.45 6.02
N LYS A 74 36.97 6.22 6.20
CA LYS A 74 36.28 6.16 7.50
C LYS A 74 35.70 4.77 7.76
N ARG A 75 35.21 4.59 8.98
CA ARG A 75 34.50 3.38 9.42
C ARG A 75 33.05 3.70 9.74
N TRP A 76 32.17 2.77 9.37
CA TRP A 76 30.73 2.96 9.41
C TRP A 76 30.03 1.72 9.95
N LYS A 77 28.83 1.91 10.47
CA LYS A 77 27.85 0.85 10.70
C LYS A 77 26.52 1.23 10.04
N ASN A 78 25.67 0.23 9.85
CA ASN A 78 24.28 0.49 9.47
C ASN A 78 23.62 1.38 10.52
N ALA A 79 22.91 2.40 10.05
CA ALA A 79 22.06 3.20 10.91
C ALA A 79 20.95 2.29 11.49
N PRO A 80 20.53 2.51 12.74
CA PRO A 80 19.36 1.83 13.26
C PRO A 80 18.13 2.24 12.45
N TYR A 81 17.30 1.26 12.09
CA TYR A 81 16.01 1.54 11.47
C TYR A 81 15.03 2.05 12.52
N GLU A 82 14.28 3.09 12.17
CA GLU A 82 13.12 3.50 12.94
C GLU A 82 11.93 2.64 12.51
N ILE A 83 11.39 1.87 13.45
CA ILE A 83 10.22 1.03 13.19
C ILE A 83 8.98 1.84 13.54
N TRP A 84 8.20 2.20 12.51
CA TRP A 84 6.93 2.87 12.67
C TRP A 84 5.81 1.82 12.78
N CYS A 85 5.40 1.52 14.02
CA CYS A 85 4.26 0.65 14.28
C CYS A 85 2.96 1.45 14.19
N ALA A 86 2.04 1.03 13.32
CA ALA A 86 0.69 1.59 13.32
C ALA A 86 -0.06 1.17 14.58
N GLU A 87 -0.59 2.15 15.32
CA GLU A 87 -1.34 1.90 16.56
C GLU A 87 -2.86 1.89 16.35
N HIS A 88 -3.36 2.56 15.29
CA HIS A 88 -4.78 2.74 15.02
C HIS A 88 -5.07 2.69 13.53
N ILE A 89 -6.28 2.22 13.17
CA ILE A 89 -6.82 2.26 11.82
C ILE A 89 -8.28 2.71 11.87
N ASP A 90 -8.65 3.67 11.02
CA ASP A 90 -10.03 4.12 10.85
C ASP A 90 -10.59 3.59 9.54
N VAL A 91 -11.75 2.90 9.61
CA VAL A 91 -12.46 2.41 8.42
C VAL A 91 -13.76 3.18 8.28
N LEU A 92 -13.84 4.03 7.26
CA LEU A 92 -15.05 4.79 6.94
C LEU A 92 -15.84 4.07 5.86
N SER A 93 -17.03 3.57 6.21
CA SER A 93 -17.97 3.00 5.23
C SER A 93 -18.67 4.13 4.48
N GLY A 94 -18.34 4.32 3.20
CA GLY A 94 -18.98 5.30 2.34
C GLY A 94 -20.36 4.81 1.87
N HIS A 95 -21.41 5.59 2.14
CA HIS A 95 -22.77 5.37 1.60
C HIS A 95 -22.83 5.76 0.11
N ASN A 96 -22.04 5.10 -0.73
CA ASN A 96 -21.90 5.47 -2.13
C ASN A 96 -23.17 5.09 -2.91
N PRO A 97 -23.79 6.01 -3.68
CA PRO A 97 -24.91 5.66 -4.53
C PRO A 97 -24.49 4.60 -5.57
N PRO A 98 -25.40 3.72 -5.99
CA PRO A 98 -25.08 2.67 -6.95
C PRO A 98 -24.55 3.25 -8.27
N SER A 99 -23.48 2.66 -8.79
CA SER A 99 -22.91 3.01 -10.10
C SER A 99 -23.93 2.77 -11.22
N SER A 100 -24.03 3.71 -12.15
CA SER A 100 -24.95 3.68 -13.30
C SER A 100 -24.62 2.60 -14.34
N VAL A 101 -23.49 1.91 -14.20
CA VAL A 101 -22.98 0.95 -15.19
C VAL A 101 -23.78 -0.36 -15.23
N THR A 102 -24.72 -0.60 -14.31
CA THR A 102 -25.44 -1.89 -14.24
C THR A 102 -26.92 -1.84 -14.56
N ALA A 103 -27.38 -0.81 -15.26
CA ALA A 103 -28.77 -0.70 -15.66
C ALA A 103 -29.13 -1.56 -16.88
N ASP A 104 -28.15 -1.95 -17.71
CA ASP A 104 -28.42 -2.54 -19.03
C ASP A 104 -28.20 -4.05 -19.18
N ASP A 105 -27.74 -4.77 -18.14
CA ASP A 105 -27.68 -6.25 -18.18
C ASP A 105 -28.97 -6.85 -17.60
N LYS A 106 -30.03 -6.86 -18.43
CA LYS A 106 -31.16 -7.77 -18.30
C LYS A 106 -31.42 -8.44 -19.65
N ASP A 107 -30.83 -9.62 -19.84
CA ASP A 107 -31.33 -10.70 -20.68
C ASP A 107 -31.14 -12.04 -19.93
#